data_AF-R0GTJ5-F1
#
_entry.id   AF-R0GTJ5-F1
#
_cell.length_a   1.000
_cell.length_b   1.000
_cell.length_c   1.000
_cell.angle_alpha   90.00
_cell.angle_beta   90.00
_cell.angle_gamma   90.00
#
_symmetry.space_group_name_H-M   'P 1'
#
loop_
_entity.id
_entity.type
_entity.pdbx_description
1 polymer ?
#
loop_
_entity_poly.entity_id
_entity_poly.type
_entity_poly.pdbx_seq_one_letter_code
_entity_poly.pdbx_strand_id
1 'polypeptide(L)'
;MIYVKGSREGIQYIKIDYVKAGQSKDGSFHGYANTGFMQMFEIDNLKNEYLESVEGVYDASRGVITALQFKTNLKISEIMGYDDGDKFTLAVHGKKIIGFHGCASAWLNSLGAYLTWVTPSRMEAKGVKGGKEWDDGGSYESVTKIHVRTGYQGIQYIKFDYVDKDGHLIEGPVHGSSSRKGFTLEPFEINHLDKEYLLSIDGYYDESGVFQALQFKTNMKTSEPIEYEEEGTKFTIGCNGMEIIGFHGYAEKNLNSLGAYFKSLPIIKLEHKSGLAGARWDDGTFPGVRKVHVYYNNYIRCIGFGYFDGRKVETRYHGSTNAFVGQEGEFLVDYPNEFLTSVEGTYNNESLMTSLSFKTSKGRTSPTFGNVCDGQHVKFVLESKGCALVGFHGLSGMYFLHALGAYSFPMPQIDDVQRD
;
A
#
# COMPACT_ATOMS: atom_id res chain seq x y z
N MET A 1 14.68 -11.80 6.97
CA MET A 1 13.77 -12.89 6.53
C MET A 1 13.09 -13.47 7.76
N ILE A 2 11.80 -13.78 7.69
CA ILE A 2 11.07 -14.47 8.76
C ILE A 2 10.65 -15.84 8.24
N TYR A 3 10.88 -16.89 9.02
CA TYR A 3 10.46 -18.26 8.72
C TYR A 3 9.49 -18.71 9.79
N VAL A 4 8.31 -19.16 9.37
CA VAL A 4 7.30 -19.73 10.24
C VAL A 4 7.12 -21.19 9.87
N LYS A 5 7.37 -22.08 10.82
CA LYS A 5 7.07 -23.50 10.68
C LYS A 5 5.87 -23.85 11.55
N GLY A 6 4.89 -24.52 10.96
CA GLY A 6 3.69 -24.93 11.68
C GLY A 6 3.15 -26.26 11.22
N SER A 7 2.12 -26.72 11.92
CA SER A 7 1.37 -27.94 11.62
C SER A 7 -0.10 -27.72 11.99
N ARG A 8 -0.96 -28.73 11.80
CA ARG A 8 -2.36 -28.69 12.27
C ARG A 8 -2.48 -28.44 13.78
N GLU A 9 -1.40 -28.68 14.53
CA GLU A 9 -1.35 -28.47 15.96
C GLU A 9 -0.95 -27.04 16.36
N GLY A 10 -0.57 -26.18 15.40
CA GLY A 10 -0.15 -24.80 15.63
C GLY A 10 1.27 -24.50 15.13
N ILE A 11 1.76 -23.31 15.45
CA ILE A 11 3.10 -22.85 15.07
C ILE A 11 4.14 -23.56 15.94
N GLN A 12 5.04 -24.30 15.29
CA GLN A 12 6.08 -25.08 15.94
C GLN A 12 7.28 -24.22 16.30
N TYR A 13 7.79 -23.43 15.34
CA TYR A 13 8.85 -22.47 15.60
C TYR A 13 8.78 -21.25 14.68
N ILE A 14 9.41 -20.17 15.14
CA ILE A 14 9.74 -18.99 14.34
C ILE A 14 11.26 -18.80 14.29
N LYS A 15 11.80 -18.47 13.13
CA LYS A 15 13.20 -18.01 12.95
C LYS A 15 13.16 -16.64 12.28
N ILE A 16 14.01 -15.73 12.75
CA ILE A 16 14.04 -14.34 12.26
C ILE A 16 15.49 -13.96 11.97
N ASP A 17 15.82 -13.80 10.70
CA ASP A 17 17.12 -13.28 10.28
C ASP A 17 17.11 -11.75 10.38
N TYR A 18 18.12 -11.22 11.06
CA TYR A 18 18.29 -9.79 11.29
C TYR A 18 19.35 -9.23 10.35
N VAL A 19 19.19 -7.99 9.90
CA VAL A 19 20.26 -7.25 9.23
C VAL A 19 20.87 -6.28 10.24
N LYS A 20 22.18 -6.40 10.50
CA LYS A 20 22.91 -5.46 11.35
C LYS A 20 24.05 -4.86 10.54
N ALA A 21 24.04 -3.52 10.38
CA ALA A 21 25.04 -2.78 9.60
C ALA A 21 25.22 -3.31 8.16
N GLY A 22 24.11 -3.66 7.49
CA GLY A 22 24.13 -4.16 6.11
C GLY A 22 24.57 -5.62 5.95
N GLN A 23 24.97 -6.30 7.03
CA GLN A 23 25.29 -7.72 7.02
C GLN A 23 24.12 -8.54 7.57
N SER A 24 23.78 -9.62 6.88
CA SER A 24 22.81 -10.60 7.37
C SER A 24 23.38 -11.33 8.58
N LYS A 25 22.60 -11.43 9.65
CA LYS A 25 22.87 -12.26 10.81
C LYS A 25 21.76 -13.29 10.92
N ASP A 26 22.14 -14.56 10.77
CA ASP A 26 21.23 -15.68 10.97
C ASP A 26 20.56 -15.59 12.35
N GLY A 27 19.23 -15.69 12.34
CA GLY A 27 18.44 -15.78 13.55
C GLY A 27 18.61 -17.12 14.26
N SER A 28 18.42 -17.13 15.58
CA SER A 28 18.20 -18.36 16.32
C SER A 28 16.82 -18.96 15.99
N PHE A 29 16.75 -20.28 15.95
CA PHE A 29 15.49 -21.02 15.87
C PHE A 29 14.82 -21.04 17.25
N HIS A 30 13.53 -20.71 17.32
CA HIS A 30 12.77 -20.72 18.57
C HIS A 30 11.57 -21.68 18.49
N GLY A 31 11.79 -22.94 18.90
CA GLY A 31 10.81 -24.04 18.93
C GLY A 31 11.36 -25.38 18.43
N TYR A 32 10.56 -26.44 18.42
CA TYR A 32 10.96 -27.79 18.00
C TYR A 32 10.44 -28.11 16.57
N ALA A 33 11.29 -28.65 15.70
CA ALA A 33 10.94 -28.90 14.30
C ALA A 33 10.46 -30.35 14.07
N ASN A 34 9.18 -30.54 13.75
CA ASN A 34 8.61 -31.84 13.34
C ASN A 34 8.13 -31.80 11.86
N THR A 35 7.33 -32.76 11.40
CA THR A 35 6.64 -32.66 10.10
C THR A 35 5.64 -31.50 10.09
N GLY A 36 5.53 -30.77 8.97
CA GLY A 36 4.65 -29.60 8.88
C GLY A 36 4.92 -28.76 7.63
N PHE A 37 4.29 -27.59 7.56
CA PHE A 37 4.55 -26.59 6.52
C PHE A 37 5.64 -25.63 6.96
N MET A 38 6.33 -25.01 6.00
CA MET A 38 7.23 -23.89 6.22
C MET A 38 6.85 -22.76 5.27
N GLN A 39 6.60 -21.59 5.83
CA GLN A 39 6.33 -20.36 5.09
C GLN A 39 7.39 -19.31 5.41
N MET A 40 7.63 -18.43 4.46
CA MET A 40 8.67 -17.42 4.54
C MET A 40 8.09 -16.05 4.23
N PHE A 41 8.55 -15.04 4.96
CA PHE A 41 8.21 -13.65 4.73
C PHE A 41 9.48 -12.80 4.64
N GLU A 42 9.72 -12.25 3.46
CA GLU A 42 10.88 -11.41 3.18
C GLU A 42 10.58 -9.95 3.52
N ILE A 43 11.53 -9.29 4.18
CA ILE A 43 11.50 -7.84 4.45
C ILE A 43 12.70 -7.23 3.75
N ASP A 44 12.44 -6.40 2.74
CA ASP A 44 13.45 -5.79 1.88
C ASP A 44 13.99 -4.48 2.49
N ASN A 45 15.05 -4.62 3.29
CA ASN A 45 15.70 -3.47 3.92
C ASN A 45 16.30 -2.48 2.91
N LEU A 46 16.56 -2.88 1.65
CA LEU A 46 17.09 -1.97 0.63
C LEU A 46 16.02 -0.98 0.14
N LYS A 47 14.74 -1.32 0.31
CA LYS A 47 13.60 -0.44 0.01
C LYS A 47 13.10 0.33 1.24
N ASN A 48 13.89 0.36 2.32
CA ASN A 48 13.45 0.85 3.63
C ASN A 48 12.18 0.13 4.13
N GLU A 49 12.00 -1.15 3.78
CA GLU A 49 10.90 -1.95 4.34
C GLU A 49 11.21 -2.32 5.79
N TYR A 50 10.24 -2.13 6.68
CA TYR A 50 10.34 -2.48 8.09
C TYR A 50 9.03 -3.05 8.62
N LEU A 51 9.13 -3.90 9.65
CA LEU A 51 7.96 -4.52 10.26
C LEU A 51 7.22 -3.52 11.17
N GLU A 52 5.92 -3.38 10.96
CA GLU A 52 5.04 -2.49 11.73
C GLU A 52 4.25 -3.24 12.79
N SER A 53 3.69 -4.38 12.40
CA SER A 53 2.88 -5.18 13.30
C SER A 53 2.92 -6.68 13.00
N VAL A 54 2.57 -7.46 14.01
CA VAL A 54 2.25 -8.87 13.88
C VAL A 54 0.87 -9.11 14.44
N GLU A 55 -0.05 -9.59 13.61
CA GLU A 55 -1.29 -10.19 14.07
C GLU A 55 -1.02 -11.67 14.34
N GLY A 56 -1.54 -12.18 15.45
CA GLY A 56 -1.42 -13.58 15.78
C GLY A 56 -2.73 -14.14 16.29
N VAL A 57 -2.84 -15.45 16.19
CA VAL A 57 -4.00 -16.23 16.63
C VAL A 57 -3.50 -17.24 17.64
N TYR A 58 -4.18 -17.37 18.77
CA TYR A 58 -3.82 -18.31 19.80
C TYR A 58 -5.01 -19.17 20.22
N ASP A 59 -4.73 -20.45 20.45
CA ASP A 59 -5.68 -21.37 21.07
C ASP A 59 -5.52 -21.26 22.59
N ALA A 60 -6.49 -20.63 23.26
CA ALA A 60 -6.48 -20.43 24.71
C ALA A 60 -6.47 -21.76 25.50
N SER A 61 -7.09 -22.81 24.96
CA SER A 61 -7.20 -24.11 25.63
C SER A 61 -5.87 -24.85 25.63
N ARG A 62 -5.08 -24.68 24.57
CA ARG A 62 -3.78 -25.33 24.39
C ARG A 62 -2.60 -24.44 24.77
N GLY A 63 -2.81 -23.12 24.86
CA GLY A 63 -1.75 -22.14 25.11
C GLY A 63 -0.73 -22.08 23.96
N VAL A 64 -1.21 -22.22 22.72
CA VAL A 64 -0.36 -22.32 21.52
C VAL A 64 -0.78 -21.27 20.51
N ILE A 65 0.20 -20.58 19.92
CA ILE A 65 -0.01 -19.70 18.77
C ILE A 65 -0.25 -20.58 17.54
N THR A 66 -1.38 -20.39 16.88
CA THR A 66 -1.83 -21.23 15.74
C THR A 66 -1.63 -20.56 14.39
N ALA A 67 -1.61 -19.22 14.35
CA ALA A 67 -1.30 -18.46 13.15
C ALA A 67 -0.58 -17.14 13.44
N LEU A 68 0.16 -16.66 12.45
CA LEU A 68 0.81 -15.35 12.44
C LEU A 68 0.61 -14.68 11.08
N GLN A 69 0.36 -13.37 11.09
CA GLN A 69 0.36 -12.52 9.91
C GLN A 69 1.22 -11.29 10.18
N PHE A 70 2.20 -11.06 9.32
CA PHE A 70 3.13 -9.95 9.40
C PHE A 70 2.66 -8.80 8.51
N LYS A 71 2.76 -7.58 9.03
CA LYS A 71 2.55 -6.34 8.26
C LYS A 71 3.80 -5.49 8.35
N THR A 72 4.33 -5.15 7.19
CA THR A 72 5.34 -4.10 7.01
C THR A 72 4.69 -2.82 6.55
N ASN A 73 5.50 -1.78 6.44
CA ASN A 73 5.10 -0.51 5.84
C ASN A 73 4.81 -0.60 4.33
N LEU A 74 5.17 -1.71 3.66
CA LEU A 74 4.96 -1.89 2.23
C LEU A 74 3.99 -3.02 1.88
N LYS A 75 3.82 -4.02 2.74
CA LYS A 75 2.94 -5.17 2.46
C LYS A 75 2.46 -5.90 3.72
N ILE A 76 1.39 -6.67 3.55
CA ILE A 76 0.87 -7.64 4.51
C ILE A 76 1.13 -9.04 3.93
N SER A 77 1.65 -9.94 4.76
CA SER A 77 1.78 -11.36 4.40
C SER A 77 0.44 -12.09 4.39
N GLU A 78 0.41 -13.28 3.79
CA GLU A 78 -0.67 -14.23 4.04
C GLU A 78 -0.75 -14.63 5.51
N ILE A 79 -1.90 -15.17 5.93
CA ILE A 79 -1.99 -15.83 7.24
C ILE A 79 -1.16 -17.12 7.22
N MET A 80 -0.14 -17.17 8.08
CA MET A 80 0.72 -18.34 8.23
C MET A 80 0.21 -19.21 9.38
N GLY A 81 -0.54 -20.26 9.07
CA GLY A 81 -1.11 -21.19 10.06
C GLY A 81 -2.63 -21.31 9.99
N TYR A 82 -3.27 -21.55 11.14
CA TYR A 82 -4.71 -21.77 11.27
C TYR A 82 -5.36 -20.69 12.14
N ASP A 83 -6.32 -19.94 11.57
CA ASP A 83 -6.98 -18.77 12.18
C ASP A 83 -8.28 -19.15 12.94
N ASP A 84 -8.21 -20.18 13.78
CA ASP A 84 -9.38 -20.75 14.49
C ASP A 84 -9.38 -20.44 16.01
N GLY A 85 -8.82 -19.29 16.42
CA GLY A 85 -8.65 -18.95 17.84
C GLY A 85 -8.80 -17.46 18.16
N ASP A 86 -8.38 -17.09 19.35
CA ASP A 86 -8.40 -15.71 19.84
C ASP A 86 -7.28 -14.90 19.19
N LYS A 87 -7.55 -13.63 18.86
CA LYS A 87 -6.58 -12.76 18.18
C LYS A 87 -5.79 -11.90 19.16
N PHE A 88 -4.52 -11.69 18.83
CA PHE A 88 -3.68 -10.68 19.46
C PHE A 88 -2.93 -9.87 18.41
N THR A 89 -2.49 -8.68 18.79
CA THR A 89 -1.73 -7.79 17.91
C THR A 89 -0.53 -7.22 18.63
N LEU A 90 0.63 -7.34 18.02
CA LEU A 90 1.87 -6.68 18.43
C LEU A 90 2.05 -5.43 17.56
N ALA A 91 1.60 -4.28 18.04
CA ALA A 91 1.74 -3.00 17.34
C ALA A 91 1.75 -1.84 18.33
N VAL A 92 2.52 -0.80 18.03
CA VAL A 92 2.43 0.51 18.70
C VAL A 92 2.45 1.59 17.63
N HIS A 93 1.48 2.50 17.67
CA HIS A 93 1.37 3.58 16.70
C HIS A 93 2.68 4.38 16.58
N GLY A 94 3.14 4.60 15.33
CA GLY A 94 4.36 5.34 15.03
C GLY A 94 5.68 4.58 15.31
N LYS A 95 5.62 3.31 15.70
CA LYS A 95 6.80 2.49 15.99
C LYS A 95 6.90 1.30 15.03
N LYS A 96 8.14 0.89 14.78
CA LYS A 96 8.49 -0.34 14.07
C LYS A 96 9.02 -1.40 15.03
N ILE A 97 8.80 -2.67 14.69
CA ILE A 97 9.34 -3.81 15.40
C ILE A 97 10.79 -4.04 14.96
N ILE A 98 11.70 -4.13 15.92
CA ILE A 98 13.15 -4.34 15.70
C ILE A 98 13.66 -5.68 16.26
N GLY A 99 12.79 -6.44 16.92
CA GLY A 99 13.14 -7.70 17.54
C GLY A 99 11.95 -8.34 18.20
N PHE A 100 12.12 -9.59 18.64
CA PHE A 100 11.09 -10.38 19.28
C PHE A 100 11.61 -11.02 20.55
N HIS A 101 10.69 -11.34 21.45
CA HIS A 101 10.92 -12.17 22.62
C HIS A 101 9.71 -13.09 22.83
N GLY A 102 9.83 -14.10 23.67
CA GLY A 102 8.72 -15.04 23.90
C GLY A 102 9.18 -16.35 24.49
N CYS A 103 8.31 -17.34 24.46
CA CYS A 103 8.62 -18.71 24.90
C CYS A 103 8.10 -19.73 23.88
N ALA A 104 8.89 -20.78 23.69
CA ALA A 104 8.54 -21.91 22.85
C ALA A 104 9.03 -23.20 23.52
N SER A 105 8.24 -24.25 23.38
CA SER A 105 8.58 -25.61 23.79
C SER A 105 8.44 -26.55 22.58
N ALA A 106 7.46 -27.44 22.58
CA ALA A 106 7.04 -28.19 21.39
C ALA A 106 6.39 -27.26 20.34
N TRP A 107 5.78 -26.17 20.80
CA TRP A 107 5.13 -25.14 19.97
C TRP A 107 5.49 -23.74 20.46
N LEU A 108 5.18 -22.72 19.66
CA LEU A 108 5.29 -21.32 20.05
C LEU A 108 4.15 -20.97 21.01
N ASN A 109 4.48 -20.68 22.27
CA ASN A 109 3.50 -20.45 23.33
C ASN A 109 3.23 -18.96 23.55
N SER A 110 4.26 -18.10 23.38
CA SER A 110 4.09 -16.65 23.46
C SER A 110 5.02 -15.92 22.50
N LEU A 111 4.60 -14.73 22.07
CA LEU A 111 5.36 -13.84 21.23
C LEU A 111 5.14 -12.40 21.69
N GLY A 112 6.23 -11.67 21.87
CA GLY A 112 6.26 -10.23 22.13
C GLY A 112 7.30 -9.56 21.22
N ALA A 113 7.27 -8.23 21.16
CA ALA A 113 8.07 -7.44 20.23
C ALA A 113 8.82 -6.31 20.94
N TYR A 114 10.05 -6.06 20.49
CA TYR A 114 10.80 -4.84 20.81
C TYR A 114 10.50 -3.80 19.75
N LEU A 115 10.11 -2.58 20.17
CA LEU A 115 9.69 -1.53 19.25
C LEU A 115 10.50 -0.24 19.42
N THR A 116 10.74 0.47 18.31
CA THR A 116 11.37 1.80 18.29
C THR A 116 10.60 2.75 17.38
N TRP A 117 10.77 4.06 17.56
CA TRP A 117 10.12 5.07 16.73
C TRP A 117 10.58 4.99 15.27
N VAL A 118 9.63 5.19 14.35
CA VAL A 118 9.94 5.37 12.92
C VAL A 118 10.42 6.80 12.70
N THR A 119 11.60 6.93 12.10
CA THR A 119 12.13 8.21 11.63
C THR A 119 11.71 8.43 10.18
N PRO A 120 11.14 9.60 9.82
CA PRO A 120 10.86 9.94 8.43
C PRO A 120 12.10 9.78 7.55
N SER A 121 11.90 9.28 6.33
CA SER A 121 13.01 9.15 5.37
C SER A 121 13.26 10.50 4.71
N ARG A 122 14.52 10.90 4.54
CA ARG A 122 14.90 12.15 3.87
C ARG A 122 15.62 11.81 2.56
N MET A 123 15.15 12.38 1.46
CA MET A 123 15.83 12.31 0.16
C MET A 123 16.70 13.54 -0.04
N GLU A 124 17.89 13.36 -0.60
CA GLU A 124 18.77 14.46 -0.97
C GLU A 124 18.11 15.37 -2.00
N ALA A 125 18.37 16.67 -1.87
CA ALA A 125 17.78 17.68 -2.74
C ALA A 125 18.26 17.52 -4.19
N LYS A 126 17.34 17.66 -5.14
CA LYS A 126 17.61 17.77 -6.57
C LYS A 126 17.86 19.23 -6.93
N GLY A 127 18.81 19.49 -7.84
CA GLY A 127 19.25 20.84 -8.19
C GLY A 127 20.64 21.15 -7.64
N VAL A 128 20.93 22.44 -7.42
CA VAL A 128 22.25 22.92 -6.99
C VAL A 128 22.18 23.57 -5.61
N LYS A 129 23.28 23.48 -4.85
CA LYS A 129 23.45 24.21 -3.58
C LYS A 129 23.71 25.70 -3.85
N GLY A 130 22.66 26.43 -4.23
CA GLY A 130 22.72 27.86 -4.54
C GLY A 130 21.79 28.66 -3.63
N GLY A 131 22.26 29.79 -3.10
CA GLY A 131 21.46 30.63 -2.20
C GLY A 131 21.48 30.17 -0.75
N LYS A 132 20.38 30.41 -0.02
CA LYS A 132 20.23 30.07 1.40
C LYS A 132 19.57 28.70 1.55
N GLU A 133 20.14 27.87 2.42
CA GLU A 133 19.52 26.60 2.82
C GLU A 133 18.22 26.83 3.60
N TRP A 134 17.24 25.98 3.36
CA TRP A 134 15.95 25.96 4.06
C TRP A 134 15.51 24.53 4.31
N ASP A 135 14.76 24.33 5.38
CA ASP A 135 14.23 23.02 5.79
C ASP A 135 12.96 23.26 6.62
N ASP A 136 11.82 22.81 6.10
CA ASP A 136 10.53 22.92 6.81
C ASP A 136 10.37 21.81 7.86
N GLY A 137 11.21 20.76 7.79
CA GLY A 137 11.14 19.58 8.65
C GLY A 137 10.26 18.47 8.08
N GLY A 138 10.44 17.27 8.63
CA GLY A 138 9.72 16.06 8.23
C GLY A 138 8.70 15.56 9.26
N SER A 139 8.24 16.42 10.17
CA SER A 139 7.36 16.04 11.28
C SER A 139 5.86 16.25 11.02
N TYR A 140 5.49 16.76 9.85
CA TYR A 140 4.10 16.97 9.46
C TYR A 140 3.40 15.65 9.15
N GLU A 141 2.07 15.68 9.21
CA GLU A 141 1.23 14.56 8.82
C GLU A 141 1.04 14.54 7.30
N SER A 142 0.76 15.68 6.64
CA SER A 142 0.61 15.71 5.18
C SER A 142 0.81 17.12 4.62
N VAL A 143 1.00 17.21 3.30
CA VAL A 143 1.01 18.45 2.52
C VAL A 143 -0.41 18.73 2.04
N THR A 144 -0.91 19.95 2.21
CA THR A 144 -2.29 20.32 1.89
C THR A 144 -2.39 21.32 0.74
N LYS A 145 -1.41 22.21 0.57
CA LYS A 145 -1.35 23.14 -0.57
C LYS A 145 0.08 23.37 -1.00
N ILE A 146 0.27 23.52 -2.31
CA ILE A 146 1.55 23.92 -2.90
C ILE A 146 1.35 25.21 -3.68
N HIS A 147 2.07 26.26 -3.28
CA HIS A 147 2.03 27.57 -3.90
C HIS A 147 3.30 27.78 -4.71
N VAL A 148 3.16 28.09 -6.00
CA VAL A 148 4.30 28.30 -6.89
C VAL A 148 4.20 29.69 -7.52
N ARG A 149 5.32 30.40 -7.56
CA ARG A 149 5.47 31.63 -8.35
C ARG A 149 6.52 31.44 -9.43
N THR A 150 6.17 31.85 -10.64
CA THR A 150 7.05 31.82 -11.80
C THR A 150 7.42 33.24 -12.23
N GLY A 151 8.53 33.35 -12.95
CA GLY A 151 8.92 34.57 -13.66
C GLY A 151 9.83 34.24 -14.85
N TYR A 152 10.38 35.27 -15.49
CA TYR A 152 11.18 35.14 -16.72
C TYR A 152 12.45 34.27 -16.61
N GLN A 153 12.85 33.87 -15.41
CA GLN A 153 14.07 33.10 -15.15
C GLN A 153 13.76 31.77 -14.46
N GLY A 154 12.51 31.30 -14.51
CA GLY A 154 12.05 30.08 -13.87
C GLY A 154 11.25 30.32 -12.59
N ILE A 155 11.26 29.33 -11.71
CA ILE A 155 10.51 29.31 -10.46
C ILE A 155 11.17 30.23 -9.44
N GLN A 156 10.47 31.31 -9.10
CA GLN A 156 10.94 32.36 -8.20
C GLN A 156 10.79 31.97 -6.73
N TYR A 157 9.65 31.38 -6.37
CA TYR A 157 9.46 30.79 -5.05
C TYR A 157 8.53 29.59 -5.06
N ILE A 158 8.66 28.78 -4.01
CA ILE A 158 7.69 27.77 -3.62
C ILE A 158 7.31 27.94 -2.14
N LYS A 159 6.06 27.62 -1.78
CA LYS A 159 5.57 27.55 -0.40
C LYS A 159 4.67 26.32 -0.27
N PHE A 160 4.68 25.71 0.89
CA PHE A 160 3.87 24.54 1.21
C PHE A 160 3.03 24.83 2.45
N ASP A 161 1.76 24.44 2.42
CA ASP A 161 0.93 24.38 3.62
C ASP A 161 0.79 22.93 4.05
N TYR A 162 0.83 22.69 5.35
CA TYR A 162 0.88 21.37 5.95
C TYR A 162 -0.29 21.15 6.90
N VAL A 163 -0.47 19.90 7.29
CA VAL A 163 -1.24 19.52 8.48
C VAL A 163 -0.29 18.83 9.47
N ASP A 164 -0.35 19.21 10.74
CA ASP A 164 0.44 18.57 11.80
C ASP A 164 -0.20 17.24 12.26
N LYS A 165 0.47 16.54 13.18
CA LYS A 165 -0.01 15.24 13.71
C LYS A 165 -1.28 15.35 14.55
N ASP A 166 -1.62 16.54 15.01
CA ASP A 166 -2.82 16.82 15.78
C ASP A 166 -3.98 17.28 14.88
N GLY A 167 -3.74 17.42 13.57
CA GLY A 167 -4.73 17.82 12.57
C GLY A 167 -4.84 19.33 12.35
N HIS A 168 -3.94 20.14 12.88
CA HIS A 168 -3.95 21.59 12.65
C HIS A 168 -3.31 21.96 11.32
N LEU A 169 -3.92 22.90 10.60
CA LEU A 169 -3.36 23.48 9.39
C LEU A 169 -2.24 24.45 9.73
N ILE A 170 -1.09 24.28 9.09
CA ILE A 170 0.11 25.08 9.27
C ILE A 170 0.50 25.70 7.94
N GLU A 171 0.54 27.02 7.87
CA GLU A 171 1.10 27.72 6.71
C GLU A 171 2.63 27.70 6.77
N GLY A 172 3.27 27.20 5.71
CA GLY A 172 4.73 27.17 5.63
C GLY A 172 5.33 28.51 5.17
N PRO A 173 6.65 28.67 5.34
CA PRO A 173 7.38 29.84 4.85
C PRO A 173 7.51 29.82 3.32
N VAL A 174 7.78 31.00 2.75
CA VAL A 174 8.11 31.16 1.33
C VAL A 174 9.60 30.91 1.12
N HIS A 175 9.93 30.04 0.17
CA HIS A 175 11.31 29.70 -0.21
C HIS A 175 11.64 30.26 -1.58
N GLY A 176 12.47 31.30 -1.62
CA GLY A 176 12.78 32.07 -2.82
C GLY A 176 12.40 33.54 -2.64
N SER A 177 12.04 34.23 -3.73
CA SER A 177 11.75 35.67 -3.68
C SER A 177 10.59 36.07 -4.58
N SER A 178 9.82 37.07 -4.15
CA SER A 178 8.81 37.76 -4.98
C SER A 178 9.25 39.14 -5.44
N SER A 179 10.54 39.50 -5.25
CA SER A 179 11.07 40.84 -5.53
C SER A 179 11.08 41.21 -7.02
N ARG A 180 11.03 40.23 -7.92
CA ARG A 180 11.05 40.42 -9.38
C ARG A 180 9.65 40.28 -9.97
N LYS A 181 9.47 40.83 -11.18
CA LYS A 181 8.26 40.61 -11.98
C LYS A 181 8.05 39.10 -12.21
N GLY A 182 6.82 38.66 -12.03
CA GLY A 182 6.40 37.27 -12.05
C GLY A 182 4.93 37.18 -11.65
N PHE A 183 4.38 35.98 -11.68
CA PHE A 183 2.99 35.73 -11.31
C PHE A 183 2.90 34.45 -10.48
N THR A 184 2.00 34.48 -9.51
CA THR A 184 1.71 33.32 -8.65
C THR A 184 0.64 32.49 -9.33
N LEU A 185 0.88 31.20 -9.43
CA LEU A 185 -0.07 30.25 -9.99
C LEU A 185 -1.18 29.96 -8.97
N GLU A 186 -2.31 29.45 -9.45
CA GLU A 186 -3.32 28.87 -8.56
C GLU A 186 -2.69 27.75 -7.72
N PRO A 187 -2.89 27.72 -6.39
CA PRO A 187 -2.28 26.70 -5.55
C PRO A 187 -2.76 25.29 -5.92
N PHE A 188 -1.84 24.34 -5.92
CA PHE A 188 -2.21 22.93 -6.06
C PHE A 188 -2.71 22.42 -4.70
N GLU A 189 -4.03 22.23 -4.58
CA GLU A 189 -4.67 21.76 -3.35
C GLU A 189 -4.69 20.24 -3.27
N ILE A 190 -4.36 19.70 -2.09
CA ILE A 190 -4.32 18.27 -1.77
C ILE A 190 -5.28 18.04 -0.60
N ASN A 191 -6.34 17.24 -0.83
CA ASN A 191 -7.32 16.98 0.20
C ASN A 191 -6.92 15.79 1.09
N HIS A 192 -6.15 16.07 2.14
CA HIS A 192 -5.72 15.05 3.11
C HIS A 192 -6.90 14.33 3.80
N LEU A 193 -8.08 14.98 3.95
CA LEU A 193 -9.28 14.37 4.55
C LEU A 193 -9.88 13.29 3.65
N ASP A 194 -9.77 13.46 2.33
CA ASP A 194 -10.19 12.46 1.34
C ASP A 194 -9.13 11.36 1.14
N LYS A 195 -8.05 11.36 1.92
CA LYS A 195 -6.89 10.47 1.73
C LYS A 195 -6.20 10.70 0.37
N GLU A 196 -6.10 11.97 -0.03
CA GLU A 196 -5.23 12.38 -1.13
C GLU A 196 -3.80 12.59 -0.62
N TYR A 197 -2.83 11.94 -1.25
CA TYR A 197 -1.43 11.88 -0.84
C TYR A 197 -0.55 12.40 -1.96
N LEU A 198 0.40 13.29 -1.65
CA LEU A 198 1.42 13.73 -2.61
C LEU A 198 2.46 12.62 -2.78
N LEU A 199 2.54 12.05 -3.98
CA LEU A 199 3.37 10.88 -4.27
C LEU A 199 4.71 11.28 -4.89
N SER A 200 4.67 12.18 -5.86
CA SER A 200 5.87 12.64 -6.54
C SER A 200 5.75 14.06 -7.09
N ILE A 201 6.92 14.64 -7.36
CA ILE A 201 7.09 15.89 -8.07
C ILE A 201 8.09 15.63 -9.19
N ASP A 202 7.63 15.78 -10.42
CA ASP A 202 8.49 15.76 -11.59
C ASP A 202 8.81 17.19 -12.01
N GLY A 203 9.94 17.39 -12.68
CA GLY A 203 10.30 18.71 -13.17
C GLY A 203 11.61 18.72 -13.93
N TYR A 204 12.06 19.93 -14.24
CA TYR A 204 13.37 20.16 -14.81
C TYR A 204 13.98 21.46 -14.29
N TYR A 205 15.31 21.48 -14.27
CA TYR A 205 16.10 22.67 -13.98
C TYR A 205 17.14 22.89 -15.09
N ASP A 206 17.47 24.15 -15.35
CA ASP A 206 18.43 24.54 -16.37
C ASP A 206 19.89 24.30 -15.95
N GLU A 207 20.85 24.63 -16.81
CA GLU A 207 22.29 24.50 -16.52
C GLU A 207 22.76 25.36 -15.33
N SER A 208 22.03 26.43 -15.00
CA SER A 208 22.30 27.27 -13.83
C SER A 208 21.75 26.67 -12.53
N GLY A 209 21.01 25.56 -12.63
CA GLY A 209 20.36 24.88 -11.52
C GLY A 209 19.08 25.57 -11.04
N VAL A 210 18.50 26.47 -11.85
CA VAL A 210 17.21 27.08 -11.53
C VAL A 210 16.10 26.19 -12.07
N PHE A 211 15.11 25.93 -11.22
CA PHE A 211 13.96 25.12 -11.57
C PHE A 211 13.07 25.89 -12.54
N GLN A 212 12.63 25.20 -13.58
CA GLN A 212 11.89 25.81 -14.69
C GLN A 212 10.45 25.26 -14.76
N ALA A 213 10.24 23.97 -14.46
CA ALA A 213 8.92 23.41 -14.24
C ALA A 213 8.83 22.49 -13.05
N LEU A 214 7.59 22.35 -12.58
CA LEU A 214 7.14 21.33 -11.65
C LEU A 214 5.82 20.74 -12.16
N GLN A 215 5.64 19.44 -11.93
CA GLN A 215 4.40 18.72 -12.06
C GLN A 215 4.18 17.91 -10.79
N PHE A 216 3.05 18.13 -10.12
CA PHE A 216 2.70 17.48 -8.87
C PHE A 216 1.79 16.28 -9.14
N LYS A 217 2.10 15.13 -8.55
CA LYS A 217 1.34 13.90 -8.72
C LYS A 217 0.86 13.38 -7.38
N THR A 218 -0.46 13.24 -7.24
CA THR A 218 -1.10 12.59 -6.11
C THR A 218 -1.62 11.22 -6.50
N ASN A 219 -2.12 10.47 -5.53
CA ASN A 219 -2.88 9.25 -5.80
C ASN A 219 -4.24 9.51 -6.48
N MET A 220 -4.70 10.77 -6.55
CA MET A 220 -5.99 11.12 -7.14
C MET A 220 -5.91 11.92 -8.43
N LYS A 221 -4.85 12.72 -8.62
CA LYS A 221 -4.72 13.61 -9.78
C LYS A 221 -3.27 14.00 -10.06
N THR A 222 -3.02 14.43 -11.28
CA THR A 222 -1.78 15.05 -11.74
C THR A 222 -2.05 16.52 -12.03
N SER A 223 -1.15 17.43 -11.63
CA SER A 223 -1.25 18.83 -12.04
C SER A 223 -0.90 18.99 -13.52
N GLU A 224 -1.41 20.04 -14.15
CA GLU A 224 -0.83 20.49 -15.43
C GLU A 224 0.66 20.78 -15.24
N PRO A 225 1.52 20.43 -16.20
CA PRO A 225 2.93 20.76 -16.13
C PRO A 225 3.11 22.28 -16.22
N ILE A 226 3.93 22.84 -15.33
CA ILE A 226 4.26 24.26 -15.33
C ILE A 226 5.35 24.49 -16.38
N GLU A 227 5.04 24.50 -17.67
CA GLU A 227 6.06 24.45 -18.74
C GLU A 227 6.77 25.79 -19.02
N TYR A 228 8.09 25.68 -19.27
CA TYR A 228 9.02 26.72 -19.75
C TYR A 228 10.28 26.09 -20.41
N GLU A 229 10.25 25.85 -21.72
CA GLU A 229 11.33 25.30 -22.58
C GLU A 229 11.87 23.89 -22.25
N GLU A 230 12.14 23.09 -23.28
CA GLU A 230 12.54 21.67 -23.19
C GLU A 230 14.01 21.43 -22.84
N GLU A 231 14.81 22.50 -22.70
CA GLU A 231 16.26 22.41 -22.47
C GLU A 231 16.56 22.41 -20.96
N GLY A 232 16.99 21.26 -20.41
CA GLY A 232 17.38 21.14 -19.00
C GLY A 232 17.53 19.70 -18.50
N THR A 233 17.90 19.57 -17.22
CA THR A 233 18.01 18.26 -16.55
C THR A 233 16.69 17.89 -15.88
N LYS A 234 16.07 16.81 -16.35
CA LYS A 234 14.86 16.24 -15.72
C LYS A 234 15.17 15.64 -14.35
N PHE A 235 14.23 15.77 -13.42
CA PHE A 235 14.30 15.12 -12.12
C PHE A 235 12.93 14.64 -11.66
N THR A 236 12.97 13.70 -10.72
CA THR A 236 11.81 13.24 -9.95
C THR A 236 12.18 13.26 -8.48
N ILE A 237 11.28 13.81 -7.66
CA ILE A 237 11.27 13.67 -6.21
C ILE A 237 10.09 12.76 -5.89
N GLY A 238 10.37 11.58 -5.36
CA GLY A 238 9.36 10.57 -5.09
C GLY A 238 10.03 9.29 -4.64
N CYS A 239 9.31 8.48 -3.87
CA CYS A 239 9.78 7.17 -3.46
C CYS A 239 8.60 6.20 -3.50
N ASN A 240 8.74 5.09 -4.22
CA ASN A 240 7.67 4.13 -4.41
C ASN A 240 7.14 3.64 -3.05
N GLY A 241 5.82 3.74 -2.85
CA GLY A 241 5.16 3.34 -1.61
C GLY A 241 5.23 4.37 -0.48
N MET A 242 5.68 5.60 -0.76
CA MET A 242 5.82 6.66 0.23
C MET A 242 5.02 7.92 -0.16
N GLU A 243 4.58 8.65 0.86
CA GLU A 243 3.99 9.98 0.77
C GLU A 243 5.05 11.04 1.08
N ILE A 244 5.05 12.14 0.32
CA ILE A 244 5.83 13.34 0.63
C ILE A 244 5.11 14.16 1.69
N ILE A 245 5.78 14.43 2.81
CA ILE A 245 5.19 15.13 3.98
C ILE A 245 5.93 16.40 4.38
N GLY A 246 7.06 16.71 3.75
CA GLY A 246 7.87 17.87 4.12
C GLY A 246 8.94 18.13 3.09
N PHE A 247 9.53 19.31 3.11
CA PHE A 247 10.49 19.75 2.11
C PHE A 247 11.71 20.43 2.71
N HIS A 248 12.81 20.38 1.97
CA HIS A 248 14.04 21.11 2.25
C HIS A 248 14.73 21.48 0.95
N GLY A 249 15.70 22.37 0.99
CA GLY A 249 16.43 22.74 -0.21
C GLY A 249 17.25 24.02 -0.06
N TYR A 250 17.46 24.67 -1.19
CA TYR A 250 18.22 25.90 -1.30
C TYR A 250 17.46 26.88 -2.19
N ALA A 251 17.39 28.13 -1.76
CA ALA A 251 16.72 29.20 -2.51
C ALA A 251 17.29 30.57 -2.14
N GLU A 252 17.25 31.51 -3.08
CA GLU A 252 17.49 32.93 -2.82
C GLU A 252 16.54 33.78 -3.66
N LYS A 253 16.92 34.09 -4.90
CA LYS A 253 16.07 34.83 -5.85
C LYS A 253 15.11 33.91 -6.61
N ASN A 254 15.54 32.68 -6.83
CA ASN A 254 14.81 31.59 -7.44
C ASN A 254 14.94 30.34 -6.56
N LEU A 255 14.15 29.31 -6.85
CA LEU A 255 14.33 27.98 -6.27
C LEU A 255 15.51 27.27 -6.95
N ASN A 256 16.52 26.89 -6.16
CA ASN A 256 17.76 26.28 -6.65
C ASN A 256 17.81 24.77 -6.43
N SER A 257 17.18 24.29 -5.36
CA SER A 257 17.03 22.86 -5.13
C SER A 257 15.80 22.52 -4.32
N LEU A 258 15.31 21.30 -4.49
CA LEU A 258 14.18 20.76 -3.75
C LEU A 258 14.46 19.30 -3.34
N GLY A 259 14.32 19.02 -2.05
CA GLY A 259 14.35 17.69 -1.45
C GLY A 259 13.09 17.47 -0.62
N ALA A 260 12.87 16.22 -0.20
CA ALA A 260 11.63 15.83 0.47
C ALA A 260 11.85 14.90 1.66
N TYR A 261 10.92 14.99 2.61
CA TYR A 261 10.71 14.04 3.69
C TYR A 261 9.54 13.13 3.36
N PHE A 262 9.67 11.87 3.76
CA PHE A 262 8.73 10.82 3.40
C PHE A 262 8.26 10.03 4.62
N LYS A 263 6.99 9.62 4.57
CA LYS A 263 6.44 8.53 5.39
C LYS A 263 5.81 7.47 4.49
N SER A 264 5.59 6.28 5.02
CA SER A 264 4.99 5.18 4.28
C SER A 264 3.52 5.43 3.98
N LEU A 265 3.05 5.08 2.79
CA LEU A 265 1.64 5.13 2.44
C LEU A 265 0.86 4.05 3.21
N PRO A 266 -0.38 4.34 3.65
CA PRO A 266 -1.16 3.36 4.39
C PRO A 266 -1.70 2.26 3.47
N ILE A 267 -1.55 1.01 3.89
CA ILE A 267 -2.34 -0.10 3.35
C ILE A 267 -3.73 -0.05 3.99
N ILE A 268 -4.76 0.12 3.18
CA ILE A 268 -6.14 0.28 3.61
C ILE A 268 -6.85 -1.07 3.49
N LYS A 269 -7.20 -1.68 4.63
CA LYS A 269 -8.04 -2.88 4.69
C LYS A 269 -9.50 -2.49 4.48
N LEU A 270 -10.11 -2.98 3.41
CA LEU A 270 -11.54 -2.87 3.14
C LEU A 270 -12.21 -4.12 3.71
N GLU A 271 -13.02 -3.92 4.74
CA GLU A 271 -13.72 -5.02 5.42
C GLU A 271 -14.59 -5.80 4.44
N HIS A 272 -14.61 -7.12 4.63
CA HIS A 272 -15.33 -8.00 3.75
C HIS A 272 -16.83 -7.69 3.78
N LYS A 273 -17.49 -7.92 2.64
CA LYS A 273 -18.93 -7.77 2.50
C LYS A 273 -19.58 -9.14 2.53
N SER A 274 -20.70 -9.22 3.25
CA SER A 274 -21.46 -10.46 3.48
C SER A 274 -20.73 -11.49 4.36
N GLY A 275 -21.34 -12.67 4.51
CA GLY A 275 -20.83 -13.83 5.24
C GLY A 275 -21.01 -13.80 6.76
N LEU A 276 -21.60 -14.87 7.31
CA LEU A 276 -21.66 -15.14 8.75
C LEU A 276 -20.93 -16.45 9.13
N ALA A 277 -20.39 -17.17 8.14
CA ALA A 277 -19.81 -18.50 8.29
C ALA A 277 -18.78 -18.77 7.19
N GLY A 278 -17.96 -19.81 7.40
CA GLY A 278 -16.92 -20.25 6.48
C GLY A 278 -15.52 -20.12 7.08
N ALA A 279 -14.57 -20.84 6.47
CA ALA A 279 -13.16 -20.73 6.81
C ALA A 279 -12.62 -19.39 6.31
N ARG A 280 -11.91 -18.69 7.19
CA ARG A 280 -11.26 -17.43 6.86
C ARG A 280 -10.02 -17.67 6.01
N TRP A 281 -9.84 -16.80 5.03
CA TRP A 281 -8.66 -16.75 4.19
C TRP A 281 -8.24 -15.29 4.02
N ASP A 282 -6.93 -15.08 3.88
CA ASP A 282 -6.34 -13.77 3.70
C ASP A 282 -5.01 -13.95 2.98
N ASP A 283 -4.96 -13.51 1.73
CA ASP A 283 -3.77 -13.68 0.88
C ASP A 283 -2.67 -12.67 1.24
N GLY A 284 -2.98 -11.66 2.07
CA GLY A 284 -2.12 -10.49 2.25
C GLY A 284 -2.19 -9.54 1.06
N THR A 285 -1.08 -8.84 0.79
CA THR A 285 -0.96 -7.87 -0.31
C THR A 285 0.21 -8.21 -1.22
N PHE A 286 0.04 -7.89 -2.49
CA PHE A 286 1.02 -8.12 -3.55
C PHE A 286 1.25 -6.85 -4.37
N PRO A 287 2.39 -6.72 -5.06
CA PRO A 287 2.63 -5.60 -5.98
C PRO A 287 1.49 -5.34 -6.97
N GLY A 288 0.83 -6.40 -7.45
CA GLY A 288 -0.33 -6.28 -8.32
C GLY A 288 -1.04 -7.59 -8.62
N VAL A 289 -2.29 -7.44 -9.09
CA VAL A 289 -3.15 -8.53 -9.56
C VAL A 289 -3.09 -8.57 -11.08
N ARG A 290 -2.77 -9.73 -11.65
CA ARG A 290 -2.71 -9.95 -13.11
C ARG A 290 -3.91 -10.67 -13.67
N LYS A 291 -4.65 -11.36 -12.81
CA LYS A 291 -5.71 -12.25 -13.25
C LYS A 291 -6.74 -12.49 -12.17
N VAL A 292 -8.00 -12.56 -12.57
CA VAL A 292 -9.11 -13.04 -11.72
C VAL A 292 -9.79 -14.21 -12.42
N HIS A 293 -10.00 -15.30 -11.68
CA HIS A 293 -10.79 -16.46 -12.08
C HIS A 293 -12.04 -16.53 -11.21
N VAL A 294 -13.19 -16.80 -11.82
CA VAL A 294 -14.44 -16.96 -11.08
C VAL A 294 -15.18 -18.19 -11.56
N TYR A 295 -15.45 -19.13 -10.66
CA TYR A 295 -16.35 -20.25 -10.90
C TYR A 295 -17.71 -19.91 -10.29
N TYR A 296 -18.75 -19.96 -11.10
CA TYR A 296 -20.08 -19.53 -10.65
C TYR A 296 -21.21 -20.34 -11.30
N ASN A 297 -22.36 -20.32 -10.63
CA ASN A 297 -23.64 -20.69 -11.22
C ASN A 297 -24.64 -19.57 -10.87
N ASN A 298 -25.69 -19.86 -10.12
CA ASN A 298 -26.50 -18.82 -9.49
C ASN A 298 -25.75 -18.10 -8.34
N TYR A 299 -24.65 -18.68 -7.85
CA TYR A 299 -23.81 -18.13 -6.79
C TYR A 299 -22.33 -18.18 -7.19
N ILE A 300 -21.50 -17.37 -6.52
CA ILE A 300 -20.05 -17.45 -6.63
C ILE A 300 -19.57 -18.65 -5.81
N ARG A 301 -18.97 -19.63 -6.50
CA ARG A 301 -18.53 -20.91 -5.92
C ARG A 301 -17.08 -20.85 -5.46
N CYS A 302 -16.24 -20.30 -6.32
CA CYS A 302 -14.82 -20.17 -6.08
C CYS A 302 -14.29 -18.94 -6.83
N ILE A 303 -13.34 -18.25 -6.20
CA ILE A 303 -12.62 -17.14 -6.79
C ILE A 303 -11.12 -17.43 -6.73
N GLY A 304 -10.40 -17.10 -7.79
CA GLY A 304 -8.96 -17.22 -7.87
C GLY A 304 -8.32 -15.89 -8.23
N PHE A 305 -7.28 -15.49 -7.51
CA PHE A 305 -6.50 -14.28 -7.82
C PHE A 305 -5.09 -14.66 -8.21
N GLY A 306 -4.67 -14.27 -9.41
CA GLY A 306 -3.30 -14.39 -9.90
C GLY A 306 -2.50 -13.16 -9.51
N TYR A 307 -1.66 -13.28 -8.48
CA TYR A 307 -0.82 -12.21 -7.99
C TYR A 307 0.57 -12.27 -8.59
N PHE A 308 1.12 -11.11 -8.97
CA PHE A 308 2.52 -11.00 -9.35
C PHE A 308 3.38 -10.78 -8.11
N ASP A 309 4.30 -11.70 -7.83
CA ASP A 309 5.20 -11.63 -6.66
C ASP A 309 6.53 -10.90 -6.95
N GLY A 310 6.69 -10.34 -8.15
CA GLY A 310 7.93 -9.75 -8.64
C GLY A 310 8.72 -10.65 -9.59
N ARG A 311 8.46 -11.97 -9.60
CA ARG A 311 9.17 -12.96 -10.44
C ARG A 311 8.21 -13.79 -11.27
N LYS A 312 7.12 -14.26 -10.67
CA LYS A 312 6.12 -15.13 -11.29
C LYS A 312 4.71 -14.71 -10.89
N VAL A 313 3.73 -15.36 -11.50
CA VAL A 313 2.33 -15.24 -11.08
C VAL A 313 1.97 -16.47 -10.26
N GLU A 314 1.46 -16.26 -9.05
CA GLU A 314 0.91 -17.30 -8.20
C GLU A 314 -0.60 -17.09 -8.09
N THR A 315 -1.37 -18.15 -8.37
CA THR A 315 -2.84 -18.09 -8.29
C THR A 315 -3.31 -18.74 -7.00
N ARG A 316 -4.09 -17.99 -6.22
CA ARG A 316 -4.69 -18.45 -4.97
C ARG A 316 -6.20 -18.55 -5.13
N TYR A 317 -6.73 -19.75 -4.87
CA TYR A 317 -8.16 -20.06 -5.04
C TYR A 317 -8.84 -20.20 -3.69
N HIS A 318 -10.03 -19.60 -3.57
CA HIS A 318 -10.84 -19.60 -2.36
C HIS A 318 -12.26 -20.02 -2.69
N GLY A 319 -12.84 -20.93 -1.90
CA GLY A 319 -14.09 -21.62 -2.21
C GLY A 319 -13.83 -23.02 -2.76
N SER A 320 -14.78 -23.55 -3.55
CA SER A 320 -14.77 -24.96 -3.93
C SER A 320 -15.22 -25.19 -5.37
N THR A 321 -14.40 -25.94 -6.11
CA THR A 321 -14.72 -26.49 -7.44
C THR A 321 -15.19 -27.94 -7.37
N ASN A 322 -15.31 -28.52 -6.17
CA ASN A 322 -15.79 -29.90 -6.00
C ASN A 322 -17.22 -30.04 -6.51
N ALA A 323 -17.44 -31.07 -7.35
CA ALA A 323 -18.71 -31.34 -8.01
C ALA A 323 -19.33 -30.10 -8.71
N PHE A 324 -18.47 -29.21 -9.21
CA PHE A 324 -18.91 -27.98 -9.85
C PHE A 324 -19.61 -28.26 -11.19
N VAL A 325 -20.85 -27.78 -11.30
CA VAL A 325 -21.60 -27.67 -12.55
C VAL A 325 -22.01 -26.19 -12.68
N GLY A 326 -21.36 -25.47 -13.58
CA GLY A 326 -21.55 -24.03 -13.76
C GLY A 326 -20.63 -23.45 -14.83
N GLN A 327 -20.42 -22.14 -14.79
CA GLN A 327 -19.61 -21.37 -15.72
C GLN A 327 -18.28 -20.94 -15.07
N GLU A 328 -17.24 -20.89 -15.89
CA GLU A 328 -15.93 -20.32 -15.52
C GLU A 328 -15.74 -19.01 -16.28
N GLY A 329 -15.35 -17.99 -15.53
CA GLY A 329 -15.03 -16.67 -16.05
C GLY A 329 -13.59 -16.28 -15.73
N GLU A 330 -12.98 -15.53 -16.64
CA GLU A 330 -11.62 -15.03 -16.51
C GLU A 330 -11.56 -13.53 -16.84
N PHE A 331 -10.76 -12.80 -16.07
CA PHE A 331 -10.46 -11.40 -16.34
C PHE A 331 -8.96 -11.13 -16.18
N LEU A 332 -8.30 -10.76 -17.28
CA LEU A 332 -6.88 -10.43 -17.32
C LEU A 332 -6.65 -8.94 -17.07
N VAL A 333 -5.64 -8.62 -16.28
CA VAL A 333 -5.23 -7.26 -15.93
C VAL A 333 -3.78 -7.05 -16.37
N ASP A 334 -3.55 -6.03 -17.19
CA ASP A 334 -2.23 -5.72 -17.77
C ASP A 334 -1.28 -5.03 -16.77
N TYR A 335 -0.99 -5.69 -15.64
CA TYR A 335 -0.09 -5.14 -14.63
C TYR A 335 1.38 -5.15 -15.09
N PRO A 336 2.12 -4.02 -15.02
CA PRO A 336 1.84 -2.84 -14.17
C PRO A 336 1.13 -1.66 -14.85
N ASN A 337 0.81 -1.73 -16.14
CA ASN A 337 0.18 -0.65 -16.89
C ASN A 337 -1.33 -0.50 -16.60
N GLU A 338 -1.92 -1.49 -15.97
CA GLU A 338 -3.31 -1.54 -15.55
C GLU A 338 -3.38 -2.24 -14.19
N PHE A 339 -4.27 -1.77 -13.31
CA PHE A 339 -4.51 -2.39 -12.01
C PHE A 339 -6.00 -2.36 -11.66
N LEU A 340 -6.44 -3.28 -10.80
CA LEU A 340 -7.81 -3.29 -10.30
C LEU A 340 -8.05 -2.07 -9.39
N THR A 341 -9.17 -1.38 -9.56
CA THR A 341 -9.54 -0.20 -8.74
C THR A 341 -10.73 -0.48 -7.84
N SER A 342 -11.67 -1.33 -8.29
CA SER A 342 -12.81 -1.73 -7.48
C SER A 342 -13.37 -3.10 -7.84
N VAL A 343 -14.07 -3.69 -6.88
CA VAL A 343 -14.95 -4.84 -7.09
C VAL A 343 -16.37 -4.41 -6.75
N GLU A 344 -17.30 -4.65 -7.66
CA GLU A 344 -18.73 -4.51 -7.39
C GLU A 344 -19.34 -5.91 -7.31
N GLY A 345 -20.35 -6.09 -6.46
CA GLY A 345 -21.00 -7.37 -6.35
C GLY A 345 -22.36 -7.31 -5.70
N THR A 346 -22.99 -8.48 -5.65
CA THR A 346 -24.28 -8.66 -4.96
C THR A 346 -24.22 -9.88 -4.06
N TYR A 347 -24.99 -9.85 -2.97
CA TYR A 347 -25.28 -11.02 -2.15
C TYR A 347 -26.77 -11.08 -1.78
N ASN A 348 -27.28 -12.28 -1.51
CA ASN A 348 -28.69 -12.49 -1.13
C ASN A 348 -28.89 -12.34 0.39
N ASN A 349 -30.15 -12.45 0.86
CA ASN A 349 -30.48 -12.37 2.29
C ASN A 349 -29.83 -13.45 3.17
N GLU A 350 -29.38 -14.55 2.58
CA GLU A 350 -28.65 -15.63 3.27
C GLU A 350 -27.16 -15.36 3.37
N SER A 351 -26.72 -14.16 2.99
CA SER A 351 -25.31 -13.76 2.96
C SER A 351 -24.45 -14.63 2.02
N LEU A 352 -25.03 -15.08 0.90
CA LEU A 352 -24.31 -15.79 -0.16
C LEU A 352 -23.99 -14.85 -1.32
N MET A 353 -22.75 -14.86 -1.77
CA MET A 353 -22.29 -14.06 -2.89
C MET A 353 -22.94 -14.53 -4.21
N THR A 354 -23.62 -13.63 -4.90
CA THR A 354 -24.40 -13.94 -6.12
C THR A 354 -23.78 -13.40 -7.39
N SER A 355 -23.07 -12.26 -7.32
CA SER A 355 -22.37 -11.71 -8.49
C SER A 355 -21.12 -10.92 -8.13
N LEU A 356 -20.17 -10.86 -9.08
CA LEU A 356 -18.97 -10.04 -9.01
C LEU A 356 -18.64 -9.42 -10.37
N SER A 357 -18.19 -8.17 -10.37
CA SER A 357 -17.57 -7.50 -11.52
C SER A 357 -16.38 -6.65 -11.03
N PHE A 358 -15.38 -6.49 -11.89
CA PHE A 358 -14.11 -5.87 -11.55
C PHE A 358 -13.85 -4.67 -12.44
N LYS A 359 -13.41 -3.55 -11.87
CA LYS A 359 -13.01 -2.36 -12.61
C LYS A 359 -11.51 -2.13 -12.51
N THR A 360 -10.97 -1.43 -13.51
CA THR A 360 -9.54 -1.20 -13.67
C THR A 360 -9.20 0.29 -13.79
N SER A 361 -7.92 0.63 -13.63
CA SER A 361 -7.41 1.99 -13.80
C SER A 361 -7.57 2.54 -15.22
N LYS A 362 -7.65 1.68 -16.24
CA LYS A 362 -7.94 2.06 -17.64
C LYS A 362 -9.44 2.17 -17.95
N GLY A 363 -10.30 2.18 -16.93
CA GLY A 363 -11.75 2.28 -17.09
C GLY A 363 -12.43 1.03 -17.65
N ARG A 364 -11.70 -0.09 -17.84
CA ARG A 364 -12.33 -1.36 -18.25
C ARG A 364 -13.11 -1.97 -17.10
N THR A 365 -14.23 -2.59 -17.42
CA THR A 365 -15.03 -3.40 -16.50
C THR A 365 -15.10 -4.83 -17.02
N SER A 366 -14.90 -5.82 -16.15
CA SER A 366 -15.07 -7.23 -16.50
C SER A 366 -16.54 -7.54 -16.84
N PRO A 367 -16.84 -8.68 -17.50
CA PRO A 367 -18.18 -9.24 -17.44
C PRO A 367 -18.63 -9.41 -15.98
N THR A 368 -19.93 -9.32 -15.73
CA THR A 368 -20.50 -9.72 -14.44
C THR A 368 -20.51 -11.24 -14.36
N PHE A 369 -19.77 -11.79 -13.41
CA PHE A 369 -19.79 -13.22 -13.09
C PHE A 369 -20.91 -13.49 -12.08
N GLY A 370 -21.60 -14.61 -12.21
CA GLY A 370 -22.77 -14.94 -11.37
C GLY A 370 -24.09 -14.44 -11.95
N ASN A 371 -25.16 -14.44 -11.14
CA ASN A 371 -26.50 -14.07 -11.58
C ASN A 371 -27.02 -12.88 -10.76
N VAL A 372 -27.37 -11.80 -11.46
CA VAL A 372 -28.05 -10.64 -10.87
C VAL A 372 -29.55 -10.89 -11.03
N CYS A 373 -30.16 -11.63 -10.12
CA CYS A 373 -31.61 -11.84 -10.13
C CYS A 373 -32.35 -10.58 -9.69
N ASP A 374 -33.51 -10.31 -10.31
CA ASP A 374 -34.36 -9.13 -10.08
C ASP A 374 -35.14 -9.13 -8.75
N GLY A 375 -34.53 -9.57 -7.64
CA GLY A 375 -35.14 -9.52 -6.31
C GLY A 375 -34.12 -9.58 -5.16
N GLN A 376 -34.42 -8.88 -4.06
CA GLN A 376 -33.78 -8.91 -2.72
C GLN A 376 -32.24 -9.18 -2.65
N HIS A 377 -31.47 -8.66 -3.61
CA HIS A 377 -30.01 -8.70 -3.55
C HIS A 377 -29.49 -7.36 -3.04
N VAL A 378 -28.52 -7.41 -2.12
CA VAL A 378 -27.82 -6.23 -1.63
C VAL A 378 -26.57 -6.01 -2.46
N LYS A 379 -26.45 -4.82 -3.06
CA LYS A 379 -25.25 -4.40 -3.79
C LYS A 379 -24.16 -3.96 -2.83
N PHE A 380 -22.92 -4.24 -3.17
CA PHE A 380 -21.76 -3.69 -2.47
C PHE A 380 -20.67 -3.29 -3.44
N VAL A 381 -19.79 -2.42 -2.95
CA VAL A 381 -18.58 -2.00 -3.65
C VAL A 381 -17.41 -2.10 -2.67
N LEU A 382 -16.30 -2.65 -3.14
CA LEU A 382 -14.98 -2.58 -2.50
C LEU A 382 -14.13 -1.62 -3.33
N GLU A 383 -13.96 -0.40 -2.84
CA GLU A 383 -13.20 0.66 -3.49
C GLU A 383 -12.57 1.59 -2.46
N SER A 384 -11.39 2.10 -2.77
CA SER A 384 -10.80 3.26 -2.12
C SER A 384 -10.33 4.19 -3.23
N LYS A 385 -10.84 5.42 -3.27
CA LYS A 385 -10.55 6.38 -4.34
C LYS A 385 -9.03 6.60 -4.45
N GLY A 386 -8.51 6.62 -5.68
CA GLY A 386 -7.09 6.80 -5.93
C GLY A 386 -6.21 5.64 -5.46
N CYS A 387 -6.77 4.44 -5.31
CA CYS A 387 -6.03 3.26 -4.85
C CYS A 387 -6.18 2.08 -5.83
N ALA A 388 -5.16 1.23 -5.87
CA ALA A 388 -5.23 -0.09 -6.48
C ALA A 388 -5.69 -1.12 -5.45
N LEU A 389 -6.46 -2.12 -5.87
CA LEU A 389 -6.70 -3.34 -5.08
C LEU A 389 -5.52 -4.29 -5.25
N VAL A 390 -4.80 -4.51 -4.15
CA VAL A 390 -3.49 -5.19 -4.13
C VAL A 390 -3.53 -6.56 -3.44
N GLY A 391 -4.68 -6.97 -2.92
CA GLY A 391 -4.83 -8.21 -2.18
C GLY A 391 -6.26 -8.44 -1.76
N PHE A 392 -6.62 -9.69 -1.47
CA PHE A 392 -7.98 -10.07 -1.11
C PHE A 392 -8.00 -10.95 0.14
N HIS A 393 -9.10 -10.85 0.87
CA HIS A 393 -9.38 -11.67 2.04
C HIS A 393 -10.89 -11.96 2.09
N GLY A 394 -11.31 -12.94 2.88
CA GLY A 394 -12.72 -13.25 2.99
C GLY A 394 -13.03 -14.53 3.74
N LEU A 395 -14.23 -15.04 3.49
CA LEU A 395 -14.77 -16.26 4.07
C LEU A 395 -15.20 -17.20 2.95
N SER A 396 -14.80 -18.47 3.03
CA SER A 396 -15.19 -19.47 2.06
C SER A 396 -15.67 -20.75 2.74
N GLY A 397 -16.72 -21.35 2.19
CA GLY A 397 -17.30 -22.59 2.67
C GLY A 397 -16.98 -23.74 1.72
N MET A 398 -17.44 -24.94 2.08
CA MET A 398 -17.30 -26.14 1.24
C MET A 398 -17.94 -25.98 -0.16
N TYR A 399 -18.88 -25.06 -0.31
CA TYR A 399 -19.69 -24.90 -1.53
C TYR A 399 -19.70 -23.50 -2.11
N PHE A 400 -19.50 -22.44 -1.30
CA PHE A 400 -19.72 -21.08 -1.75
C PHE A 400 -18.66 -20.13 -1.21
N LEU A 401 -18.44 -19.04 -1.94
CA LEU A 401 -17.78 -17.87 -1.41
C LEU A 401 -18.79 -17.10 -0.55
N HIS A 402 -18.51 -16.93 0.74
CA HIS A 402 -19.42 -16.27 1.68
C HIS A 402 -19.15 -14.79 1.79
N ALA A 403 -17.89 -14.39 1.83
CA ALA A 403 -17.51 -13.00 1.97
C ALA A 403 -16.28 -12.66 1.13
N LEU A 404 -16.21 -11.42 0.67
CA LEU A 404 -15.05 -10.88 -0.02
C LEU A 404 -14.74 -9.50 0.54
N GLY A 405 -13.49 -9.30 0.93
CA GLY A 405 -12.85 -8.04 1.27
C GLY A 405 -11.58 -7.86 0.46
N ALA A 406 -10.99 -6.67 0.55
CA ALA A 406 -9.81 -6.33 -0.22
C ALA A 406 -8.83 -5.48 0.59
N TYR A 407 -7.58 -5.47 0.15
CA TYR A 407 -6.59 -4.48 0.54
C TYR A 407 -6.41 -3.50 -0.61
N SER A 408 -6.42 -2.21 -0.26
CA SER A 408 -6.19 -1.13 -1.21
C SER A 408 -4.94 -0.35 -0.85
N PHE A 409 -4.21 0.10 -1.86
CA PHE A 409 -2.97 0.84 -1.72
C PHE A 409 -2.96 2.07 -2.65
N PRO A 410 -2.61 3.27 -2.15
CA PRO A 410 -2.57 4.47 -2.99
C PRO A 410 -1.58 4.29 -4.14
N MET A 411 -2.04 4.56 -5.36
CA MET A 411 -1.24 4.45 -6.59
C MET A 411 -1.57 5.65 -7.48
N PRO A 412 -0.60 6.22 -8.20
CA PRO A 412 -0.87 7.31 -9.13
C PRO A 412 -1.85 6.82 -10.21
N GLN A 413 -2.68 7.73 -10.72
CA GLN A 413 -3.43 7.44 -11.93
C GLN A 413 -2.45 7.23 -13.08
N ILE A 414 -2.72 6.22 -13.90
CA ILE A 414 -1.99 6.03 -15.15
C ILE A 414 -2.72 6.89 -16.16
N ASP A 415 -2.16 8.06 -16.43
CA ASP A 415 -2.67 8.91 -17.51
C ASP A 415 -2.47 8.15 -18.84
N ASP A 416 -3.53 8.09 -19.66
CA ASP A 416 -3.54 7.52 -21.01
C ASP A 416 -2.70 8.40 -21.98
N VAL A 417 -1.46 8.73 -21.62
CA VAL A 417 -0.54 9.53 -22.44
C VAL A 417 0.48 8.60 -23.08
N GLN A 418 0.01 7.85 -24.08
CA GLN A 418 0.75 7.42 -25.28
C GLN A 418 -0.24 6.64 -26.17
N ARG A 419 -0.99 7.39 -26.99
CA ARG A 419 -1.50 6.87 -28.26
C ARG A 419 -0.78 7.67 -29.34
N ASP A 420 0.34 7.11 -29.80
CA ASP A 420 0.97 7.50 -31.06
C ASP A 420 0.08 7.10 -32.24
#